data_AF-A0A958BJT0-F1
#
_entry.id   AF-A0A958BJT0-F1
#
_cell.length_a   1.000
_cell.length_b   1.000
_cell.length_c   1.000
_cell.angle_alpha   90.00
_cell.angle_beta   90.00
_cell.angle_gamma   90.00
#
_symmetry.space_group_name_H-M   'P 1'
#
loop_
_entity.id
_entity.type
_entity.pdbx_description
1 polymer ?
#
loop_
_entity_poly.entity_id
_entity_poly.type
_entity_poly.pdbx_seq_one_letter_code
_entity_poly.pdbx_strand_id
1 'polypeptide(L)'
;MTRATWKRVAMAVLTVCLLADTAHAEESVVTAQVASTGSQAEKDPAPEPAAPTGAKTLRRTLDPVVVMGKQLPHTHNKLPSEFKLYRWSEAGGFKPIPYQFDERDLENRYAFTHGPDSELYSDDGLIDANDELVFMAADSGAQVPLSDAGENAVEAIEIELLDPVTAEKGWVYLLPSTFSEEVSSTDYVSIEETELQVTSSDYVFRFSKPAPITFDYLAIRHAGEELMNIVDRMKIRAWSRVLGLIRVDVDEEDLESELRGYIDGPVRVIRRSRNTYHIAIIPTLRTDLEAAFYRS
;
A
#
# COMPACT_ATOMS: atom_id res chain seq x y z
N MET A 1 -42.47 -5.21 22.19
CA MET A 1 -41.24 -5.40 21.37
C MET A 1 -40.16 -6.01 22.25
N THR A 2 -39.53 -7.10 21.82
CA THR A 2 -38.59 -7.88 22.65
C THR A 2 -37.15 -7.34 22.51
N ARG A 3 -36.29 -7.62 23.50
CA ARG A 3 -34.86 -7.20 23.51
C ARG A 3 -34.08 -7.61 22.24
N ALA A 4 -34.54 -8.64 21.52
CA ALA A 4 -33.95 -9.07 20.25
C ALA A 4 -34.23 -8.10 19.08
N THR A 5 -35.34 -7.37 19.10
CA THR A 5 -35.70 -6.38 18.07
C THR A 5 -34.87 -5.10 18.20
N TRP A 6 -34.45 -4.75 19.42
CA TRP A 6 -33.58 -3.59 19.69
C TRP A 6 -32.16 -3.75 19.15
N LYS A 7 -31.58 -4.96 19.20
CA LYS A 7 -30.24 -5.21 18.64
C LYS A 7 -30.19 -5.03 17.10
N ARG A 8 -31.28 -5.36 16.39
CA ARG A 8 -31.33 -5.23 14.92
C ARG A 8 -31.56 -3.78 14.46
N VAL A 9 -32.31 -2.99 15.22
CA VAL A 9 -32.53 -1.56 14.91
C VAL A 9 -31.33 -0.70 15.31
N ALA A 10 -30.62 -1.05 16.40
CA ALA A 10 -29.39 -0.35 16.79
C ALA A 10 -28.22 -0.58 15.80
N MET A 11 -28.15 -1.75 15.16
CA MET A 11 -27.17 -2.00 14.09
C MET A 11 -27.50 -1.23 12.80
N ALA A 12 -28.78 -1.14 12.42
CA ALA A 12 -29.19 -0.52 11.16
C ALA A 12 -29.10 1.02 11.15
N VAL A 13 -29.16 1.66 12.32
CA VAL A 13 -28.99 3.12 12.44
C VAL A 13 -27.52 3.53 12.51
N LEU A 14 -26.63 2.62 12.95
CA LEU A 14 -25.18 2.85 12.94
C LEU A 14 -24.59 2.82 11.52
N THR A 15 -25.25 2.14 10.58
CA THR A 15 -24.85 2.07 9.16
C THR A 15 -25.01 3.41 8.43
N VAL A 16 -25.82 4.35 8.90
CA VAL A 16 -26.17 5.56 8.14
C VAL A 16 -25.25 6.76 8.44
N CYS A 17 -24.44 6.72 9.51
CA CYS A 17 -23.47 7.78 9.82
C CYS A 17 -22.00 7.41 9.53
N LEU A 18 -21.74 6.20 9.03
CA LEU A 18 -20.41 5.70 8.63
C LEU A 18 -20.29 5.43 7.13
N LEU A 19 -21.34 5.70 6.35
CA LEU A 19 -21.26 5.77 4.89
C LEU A 19 -20.89 7.19 4.48
N ALA A 20 -19.75 7.67 4.96
CA ALA A 20 -18.95 8.57 4.16
C ALA A 20 -18.17 7.67 3.18
N ASP A 21 -18.86 7.35 2.09
CA ASP A 21 -18.31 6.85 0.83
C ASP A 21 -17.06 5.98 0.93
N THR A 22 -17.28 4.67 0.88
CA THR A 22 -16.56 3.83 -0.07
C THR A 22 -16.92 4.32 -1.47
N ALA A 23 -16.46 5.52 -1.84
CA ALA A 23 -16.28 5.84 -3.23
C ALA A 23 -15.15 4.91 -3.65
N HIS A 24 -15.51 3.79 -4.27
CA HIS A 24 -14.70 3.34 -5.40
C HIS A 24 -14.66 4.53 -6.35
N ALA A 25 -13.67 5.40 -6.16
CA ALA A 25 -13.07 6.04 -7.30
C ALA A 25 -12.78 4.87 -8.24
N GLU A 26 -13.38 4.87 -9.43
CA GLU A 26 -12.73 4.26 -10.58
C GLU A 26 -11.40 5.00 -10.71
N GLU A 27 -10.44 4.66 -9.85
CA GLU A 27 -9.07 5.07 -10.01
C GLU A 27 -8.68 4.56 -11.39
N SER A 28 -8.01 5.41 -12.14
CA SER A 28 -7.28 5.05 -13.33
C SER A 28 -6.11 4.12 -12.95
N VAL A 29 -6.42 2.98 -12.33
CA VAL A 29 -5.48 2.01 -11.82
C VAL A 29 -4.76 1.41 -13.01
N VAL A 30 -3.44 1.56 -13.02
CA VAL A 30 -2.58 0.85 -13.96
C VAL A 30 -2.83 -0.64 -13.74
N THR A 31 -3.37 -1.30 -14.75
CA THR A 31 -3.69 -2.73 -14.64
C THR A 31 -2.43 -3.53 -14.89
N ALA A 32 -2.11 -4.45 -13.98
CA ALA A 32 -1.00 -5.38 -14.13
C ALA A 32 -1.48 -6.71 -14.73
N GLN A 33 -0.84 -7.13 -15.81
CA GLN A 33 -1.01 -8.47 -16.40
C GLN A 33 0.25 -9.30 -16.17
N VAL A 34 0.07 -10.54 -15.73
CA VAL A 34 1.17 -11.43 -15.34
C VAL A 34 1.38 -12.51 -16.39
N ALA A 35 2.62 -12.66 -16.85
CA ALA A 35 3.04 -13.76 -17.71
C ALA A 35 4.17 -14.55 -17.03
N SER A 36 4.06 -15.88 -17.04
CA SER A 36 5.11 -16.80 -16.61
C SER A 36 5.47 -17.77 -17.74
N THR A 37 6.73 -18.14 -17.85
CA THR A 37 7.19 -19.15 -18.81
C THR A 37 7.20 -20.54 -18.19
N GLY A 38 6.50 -21.48 -18.83
CA GLY A 38 6.67 -22.92 -18.60
C GLY A 38 7.84 -23.48 -19.42
N SER A 39 8.85 -24.01 -18.73
CA SER A 39 9.95 -24.90 -19.16
C SER A 39 10.18 -25.12 -20.68
N GLN A 40 11.31 -24.64 -21.19
CA GLN A 40 12.51 -25.44 -21.52
C GLN A 40 13.63 -24.48 -21.97
N ALA A 41 14.70 -24.37 -21.18
CA ALA A 41 15.90 -23.62 -21.57
C ALA A 41 16.91 -24.60 -22.22
N GLU A 42 17.07 -24.49 -23.54
CA GLU A 42 18.17 -25.13 -24.27
C GLU A 42 19.45 -24.30 -24.06
N LYS A 43 20.56 -25.00 -23.86
CA LYS A 43 21.82 -24.50 -23.31
C LYS A 43 22.69 -23.91 -24.43
N ASP A 44 22.49 -22.65 -24.76
CA ASP A 44 23.36 -21.87 -25.65
C ASP A 44 24.17 -20.81 -24.87
N PRO A 45 25.35 -20.39 -25.37
CA PRO A 45 26.24 -19.49 -24.64
C PRO A 45 25.58 -18.12 -24.44
N ALA A 46 25.88 -17.48 -23.30
CA ALA A 46 25.27 -16.22 -22.87
C ALA A 46 25.15 -15.21 -24.03
N PRO A 47 23.92 -14.90 -24.49
CA PRO A 47 23.73 -13.98 -25.58
C PRO A 47 24.16 -12.57 -25.15
N GLU A 48 24.70 -11.81 -26.10
CA GLU A 48 24.72 -10.35 -26.02
C GLU A 48 23.31 -9.88 -25.62
N PRO A 49 23.14 -8.94 -24.66
CA PRO A 49 21.83 -8.60 -24.12
C PRO A 49 20.89 -8.27 -25.27
N ALA A 50 19.81 -9.05 -25.41
CA ALA A 50 18.92 -8.93 -26.54
C ALA A 50 18.30 -7.53 -26.54
N ALA A 51 18.12 -6.96 -27.73
CA ALA A 51 17.46 -5.68 -27.87
C ALA A 51 16.05 -5.74 -27.27
N PRO A 52 15.55 -4.66 -26.62
CA PRO A 52 14.22 -4.65 -26.03
C PRO A 52 13.15 -5.03 -27.06
N THR A 53 12.27 -5.96 -26.69
CA THR A 53 11.17 -6.45 -27.53
C THR A 53 10.00 -5.45 -27.56
N GLY A 54 9.93 -4.55 -26.58
CA GLY A 54 8.94 -3.48 -26.50
C GLY A 54 9.48 -2.28 -25.71
N ALA A 55 9.34 -1.07 -26.25
CA ALA A 55 9.79 0.14 -25.56
C ALA A 55 8.80 0.56 -24.48
N LYS A 56 9.30 1.03 -23.33
CA LYS A 56 8.48 1.71 -22.32
C LYS A 56 7.83 2.94 -22.94
N THR A 57 6.52 3.00 -22.86
CA THR A 57 5.72 4.18 -23.26
C THR A 57 5.01 4.82 -22.08
N LEU A 58 4.88 4.12 -20.95
CA LEU A 58 4.20 4.57 -19.74
C LEU A 58 4.85 5.81 -19.12
N ARG A 59 4.04 6.87 -18.97
CA ARG A 59 4.46 8.16 -18.39
C ARG A 59 3.91 8.43 -17.00
N ARG A 60 3.10 7.53 -16.44
CA ARG A 60 2.62 7.57 -15.05
C ARG A 60 3.81 7.51 -14.09
N THR A 61 3.99 8.54 -13.27
CA THR A 61 5.14 8.66 -12.35
C THR A 61 4.79 8.57 -10.87
N LEU A 62 3.52 8.75 -10.51
CA LEU A 62 3.08 8.88 -9.12
C LEU A 62 2.18 7.73 -8.67
N ASP A 63 1.68 6.95 -9.61
CA ASP A 63 0.72 5.89 -9.33
C ASP A 63 1.42 4.67 -8.73
N PRO A 64 1.01 4.22 -7.53
CA PRO A 64 1.38 2.91 -7.06
C PRO A 64 0.69 1.83 -7.90
N VAL A 65 1.38 0.73 -8.09
CA VAL A 65 0.86 -0.49 -8.68
C VAL A 65 0.73 -1.52 -7.57
N VAL A 66 -0.47 -2.10 -7.44
CA VAL A 66 -0.75 -3.18 -6.49
C VAL A 66 -1.10 -4.44 -7.28
N VAL A 67 -0.30 -5.48 -7.13
CA VAL A 67 -0.53 -6.80 -7.72
C VAL A 67 -0.93 -7.74 -6.60
N MET A 68 -2.14 -8.28 -6.67
CA MET A 68 -2.62 -9.23 -5.66
C MET A 68 -1.87 -10.55 -5.79
N GLY A 69 -1.54 -11.19 -4.67
CA GLY A 69 -0.84 -12.48 -4.62
C GLY A 69 -1.56 -13.59 -5.38
N LYS A 70 -2.89 -13.54 -5.52
CA LYS A 70 -3.66 -14.44 -6.41
C LYS A 70 -3.26 -14.37 -7.89
N GLN A 71 -2.63 -13.28 -8.33
CA GLN A 71 -2.08 -13.10 -9.67
C GLN A 71 -0.64 -13.64 -9.80
N LEU A 72 -0.03 -14.03 -8.67
CA LEU A 72 1.34 -14.52 -8.55
C LEU A 72 1.38 -15.94 -7.95
N PRO A 73 0.63 -16.94 -8.46
CA PRO A 73 0.55 -18.26 -7.81
C PRO A 73 1.90 -19.00 -7.70
N HIS A 74 2.89 -18.63 -8.52
CA HIS A 74 4.24 -19.21 -8.46
C HIS A 74 5.08 -18.73 -7.26
N THR A 75 4.62 -17.68 -6.56
CA THR A 75 5.26 -17.18 -5.34
C THR A 75 4.65 -17.76 -4.08
N HIS A 76 3.54 -18.51 -4.18
CA HIS A 76 2.82 -19.01 -3.00
C HIS A 76 3.66 -19.95 -2.15
N ASN A 77 3.54 -19.82 -0.82
CA ASN A 77 4.31 -20.58 0.18
C ASN A 77 5.84 -20.34 0.10
N LYS A 78 6.26 -19.21 -0.47
CA LYS A 78 7.66 -18.76 -0.47
C LYS A 78 7.77 -17.47 0.34
N LEU A 79 8.96 -17.21 0.88
CA LEU A 79 9.22 -15.97 1.62
C LEU A 79 9.31 -14.79 0.65
N PRO A 80 8.85 -13.58 1.04
CA PRO A 80 9.07 -12.35 0.28
C PRO A 80 10.54 -12.09 -0.10
N SER A 81 11.48 -12.52 0.75
CA SER A 81 12.92 -12.36 0.55
C SER A 81 13.52 -13.31 -0.50
N GLU A 82 12.77 -14.30 -0.99
CA GLU A 82 13.18 -15.16 -2.10
C GLU A 82 13.06 -14.47 -3.47
N PHE A 83 12.42 -13.30 -3.52
CA PHE A 83 12.19 -12.56 -4.74
C PHE A 83 12.72 -11.13 -4.64
N LYS A 84 13.06 -10.56 -5.80
CA LYS A 84 13.41 -9.16 -5.99
C LYS A 84 12.73 -8.64 -7.25
N LEU A 85 12.35 -7.36 -7.25
CA LEU A 85 11.71 -6.72 -8.38
C LEU A 85 12.71 -5.89 -9.20
N TYR A 86 12.65 -6.02 -10.51
CA TYR A 86 13.57 -5.38 -11.46
C TYR A 86 12.84 -4.67 -12.59
N ARG A 87 13.54 -3.71 -13.19
CA ARG A 87 13.20 -3.11 -14.49
C ARG A 87 14.33 -3.33 -15.48
N TRP A 88 14.01 -3.37 -16.77
CA TRP A 88 15.03 -3.24 -17.80
C TRP A 88 15.36 -1.75 -18.05
N SER A 89 16.62 -1.37 -17.88
CA SER A 89 17.04 0.04 -17.99
C SER A 89 17.25 0.46 -19.45
N GLU A 90 17.11 1.76 -19.75
CA GLU A 90 17.40 2.31 -21.09
C GLU A 90 18.86 2.11 -21.51
N ALA A 91 19.78 2.08 -20.54
CA ALA A 91 21.19 1.77 -20.76
C ALA A 91 21.47 0.26 -20.98
N GLY A 92 20.42 -0.58 -20.91
CA GLY A 92 20.50 -2.02 -20.92
C GLY A 92 20.65 -2.63 -19.52
N GLY A 93 20.25 -3.89 -19.39
CA GLY A 93 20.38 -4.66 -18.15
C GLY A 93 19.25 -4.45 -17.14
N PHE A 94 19.06 -5.47 -16.30
CA PHE A 94 18.16 -5.42 -15.16
C PHE A 94 18.70 -4.50 -14.07
N LYS A 95 17.82 -3.68 -13.50
CA LYS A 95 18.10 -2.84 -12.34
C LYS A 95 17.05 -3.05 -11.26
N PRO A 96 17.45 -3.26 -10.00
CA PRO A 96 16.49 -3.47 -8.93
C PRO A 96 15.66 -2.20 -8.72
N ILE A 97 14.40 -2.37 -8.33
CA ILE A 97 13.48 -1.27 -8.03
C ILE A 97 12.90 -1.42 -6.63
N PRO A 98 12.41 -0.34 -5.99
CA PRO A 98 11.68 -0.45 -4.73
C PRO A 98 10.42 -1.28 -4.90
N TYR A 99 10.18 -2.18 -3.96
CA TYR A 99 8.96 -2.96 -3.85
C TYR A 99 8.74 -3.35 -2.39
N GLN A 100 7.51 -3.72 -2.04
CA GLN A 100 7.19 -4.37 -0.78
C GLN A 100 6.09 -5.41 -0.99
N PHE A 101 6.09 -6.44 -0.15
CA PHE A 101 4.95 -7.32 0.03
C PHE A 101 4.23 -6.90 1.31
N ASP A 102 2.95 -6.57 1.20
CA ASP A 102 2.09 -6.27 2.35
C ASP A 102 1.20 -7.47 2.62
N GLU A 103 1.49 -8.17 3.72
CA GLU A 103 0.78 -9.38 4.13
C GLU A 103 -0.60 -9.06 4.70
N ARG A 104 -1.56 -9.96 4.46
CA ARG A 104 -2.91 -9.85 5.01
C ARG A 104 -3.36 -11.16 5.66
N ASP A 105 -3.86 -11.08 6.88
CA ASP A 105 -4.40 -12.25 7.57
C ASP A 105 -5.67 -12.83 6.90
N LEU A 106 -6.15 -13.97 7.42
CA LEU A 106 -7.34 -14.67 6.91
C LEU A 106 -8.64 -13.82 6.90
N GLU A 107 -8.68 -12.73 7.68
CA GLU A 107 -9.78 -11.76 7.68
C GLU A 107 -9.53 -10.56 6.75
N ASN A 108 -8.50 -10.61 5.91
CA ASN A 108 -8.00 -9.55 5.03
C ASN A 108 -7.54 -8.28 5.76
N ARG A 109 -7.09 -8.38 7.02
CA ARG A 109 -6.49 -7.26 7.74
C ARG A 109 -4.99 -7.27 7.49
N TYR A 110 -4.38 -6.09 7.37
CA TYR A 110 -2.92 -6.02 7.24
C TYR A 110 -2.22 -6.64 8.45
N ALA A 111 -1.22 -7.47 8.16
CA ALA A 111 -0.29 -7.97 9.15
C ALA A 111 0.73 -6.87 9.47
N PHE A 112 0.48 -6.09 10.52
CA PHE A 112 1.36 -4.95 10.86
C PHE A 112 2.72 -5.43 11.35
N THR A 113 3.80 -4.75 10.97
CA THR A 113 5.15 -5.10 11.40
C THR A 113 5.54 -4.42 12.72
N HIS A 114 4.84 -3.35 13.09
CA HIS A 114 5.09 -2.56 14.30
C HIS A 114 3.79 -2.17 15.01
N GLY A 115 3.91 -1.79 16.29
CA GLY A 115 2.83 -1.32 17.15
C GLY A 115 2.00 -2.43 17.81
N PRO A 116 1.07 -2.10 18.72
CA PRO A 116 0.31 -3.08 19.50
C PRO A 116 -0.46 -4.16 18.72
N ASP A 117 -0.83 -3.88 17.48
CA ASP A 117 -1.61 -4.78 16.63
C ASP A 117 -0.70 -5.72 15.79
N SER A 118 0.64 -5.56 15.81
CA SER A 118 1.57 -6.46 15.09
C SER A 118 1.60 -7.88 15.64
N GLU A 119 1.33 -8.05 16.94
CA GLU A 119 1.20 -9.36 17.58
C GLU A 119 -0.23 -9.93 17.47
N LEU A 120 -1.20 -9.12 17.08
CA LEU A 120 -2.62 -9.49 17.03
C LEU A 120 -3.06 -9.93 15.63
N TYR A 121 -2.51 -9.28 14.61
CA TYR A 121 -2.78 -9.53 13.21
C TYR A 121 -1.42 -9.89 12.58
N SER A 122 -1.11 -11.17 12.59
CA SER A 122 0.09 -11.74 11.99
C SER A 122 -0.33 -12.82 11.01
N ASP A 123 0.35 -12.91 9.88
CA ASP A 123 0.26 -14.08 9.01
C ASP A 123 1.49 -14.99 9.20
N ASP A 124 1.62 -16.01 8.36
CA ASP A 124 2.68 -17.00 8.41
C ASP A 124 4.03 -16.53 7.81
N GLY A 125 4.08 -15.30 7.27
CA GLY A 125 5.28 -14.73 6.65
C GLY A 125 5.53 -15.21 5.22
N LEU A 126 4.62 -16.00 4.65
CA LEU A 126 4.72 -16.55 3.31
C LEU A 126 3.77 -15.80 2.37
N ILE A 127 4.19 -15.64 1.12
CA ILE A 127 3.31 -15.02 0.13
C ILE A 127 2.11 -15.94 -0.13
N ASP A 128 0.91 -15.37 -0.12
CA ASP A 128 -0.33 -16.09 -0.38
C ASP A 128 -1.22 -15.41 -1.44
N ALA A 129 -2.52 -15.70 -1.48
CA ALA A 129 -3.45 -15.15 -2.46
C ALA A 129 -3.98 -13.73 -2.16
N ASN A 130 -4.05 -13.33 -0.89
CA ASN A 130 -4.64 -12.04 -0.49
C ASN A 130 -3.58 -10.94 -0.28
N ASP A 131 -2.30 -11.32 -0.23
CA ASP A 131 -1.18 -10.39 -0.14
C ASP A 131 -1.08 -9.40 -1.31
N GLU A 132 -0.35 -8.32 -1.08
CA GLU A 132 -0.15 -7.25 -2.06
C GLU A 132 1.33 -7.06 -2.37
N LEU A 133 1.74 -7.31 -3.62
CA LEU A 133 3.01 -6.82 -4.15
C LEU A 133 2.82 -5.37 -4.61
N VAL A 134 3.56 -4.44 -4.04
CA VAL A 134 3.42 -3.00 -4.29
C VAL A 134 4.72 -2.41 -4.80
N PHE A 135 4.64 -1.58 -5.84
CA PHE A 135 5.76 -0.84 -6.44
C PHE A 135 5.24 0.40 -7.18
N MET A 136 6.13 1.28 -7.66
CA MET A 136 5.71 2.49 -8.39
C MET A 136 5.70 2.29 -9.90
N ALA A 137 4.68 2.79 -10.60
CA ALA A 137 4.62 2.74 -12.07
C ALA A 137 5.83 3.43 -12.74
N ALA A 138 6.37 4.46 -12.10
CA ALA A 138 7.58 5.17 -12.50
C ALA A 138 8.78 4.24 -12.72
N ASP A 139 8.86 3.18 -11.92
CA ASP A 139 9.97 2.24 -11.89
C ASP A 139 9.89 1.15 -12.95
N SER A 140 8.86 1.15 -13.79
CA SER A 140 8.81 0.26 -14.96
C SER A 140 9.93 0.54 -15.97
N GLY A 141 10.28 -0.48 -16.74
CA GLY A 141 11.26 -0.45 -17.81
C GLY A 141 10.70 -0.91 -19.14
N ALA A 142 11.59 -1.23 -20.07
CA ALA A 142 11.25 -1.83 -21.36
C ALA A 142 10.94 -3.33 -21.25
N GLN A 143 10.27 -3.88 -22.26
CA GLN A 143 10.05 -5.31 -22.40
C GLN A 143 11.32 -5.99 -22.92
N VAL A 144 11.72 -7.08 -22.28
CA VAL A 144 12.79 -7.99 -22.72
C VAL A 144 12.33 -9.44 -22.57
N PRO A 145 12.84 -10.36 -23.40
CA PRO A 145 12.57 -11.78 -23.20
C PRO A 145 13.05 -12.25 -21.83
N LEU A 146 12.25 -13.08 -21.14
CA LEU A 146 12.65 -13.65 -19.84
C LEU A 146 13.94 -14.48 -19.92
N SER A 147 14.32 -14.99 -21.10
CA SER A 147 15.61 -15.65 -21.33
C SER A 147 16.82 -14.77 -21.01
N ASP A 148 16.67 -13.45 -21.02
CA ASP A 148 17.74 -12.51 -20.66
C ASP A 148 18.05 -12.56 -19.15
N ALA A 149 17.18 -13.17 -18.33
CA ALA A 149 17.48 -13.49 -16.93
C ALA A 149 18.37 -14.75 -16.78
N GLY A 150 18.76 -15.40 -17.88
CA GLY A 150 19.61 -16.57 -17.90
C GLY A 150 18.97 -17.77 -17.20
N GLU A 151 19.74 -18.45 -16.34
CA GLU A 151 19.26 -19.63 -15.59
C GLU A 151 18.07 -19.31 -14.66
N ASN A 152 17.91 -18.05 -14.26
CA ASN A 152 16.81 -17.59 -13.39
C ASN A 152 15.48 -17.40 -14.14
N ALA A 153 15.45 -17.53 -15.47
CA ALA A 153 14.26 -17.35 -16.30
C ALA A 153 13.11 -18.33 -15.93
N VAL A 154 13.42 -19.48 -15.34
CA VAL A 154 12.43 -20.51 -14.96
C VAL A 154 11.50 -20.04 -13.85
N GLU A 155 12.01 -19.19 -12.95
CA GLU A 155 11.27 -18.67 -11.80
C GLU A 155 10.91 -17.19 -11.99
N ALA A 156 11.25 -16.62 -13.15
CA ALA A 156 10.98 -15.24 -13.49
C ALA A 156 9.50 -15.02 -13.84
N ILE A 157 8.95 -13.90 -13.38
CA ILE A 157 7.60 -13.46 -13.71
C ILE A 157 7.69 -12.08 -14.36
N GLU A 158 7.13 -11.95 -15.57
CA GLU A 158 6.95 -10.65 -16.22
C GLU A 158 5.60 -10.05 -15.80
N ILE A 159 5.62 -8.77 -15.44
CA ILE A 159 4.42 -8.00 -15.10
C ILE A 159 4.33 -6.83 -16.08
N GLU A 160 3.38 -6.91 -17.01
CA GLU A 160 3.03 -5.82 -17.93
C GLU A 160 2.11 -4.84 -17.22
N LEU A 161 2.48 -3.57 -17.25
CA LEU A 161 1.67 -2.44 -16.82
C LEU A 161 0.98 -1.82 -18.02
N LEU A 162 -0.33 -1.60 -17.89
CA LEU A 162 -1.13 -0.90 -18.90
C LEU A 162 -1.87 0.29 -18.27
N ASP A 163 -1.64 1.49 -18.80
CA ASP A 163 -2.50 2.64 -18.51
C ASP A 163 -3.84 2.48 -19.24
N PRO A 164 -4.98 2.34 -18.52
CA PRO A 164 -6.28 2.12 -19.16
C PRO A 164 -6.78 3.33 -19.96
N VAL A 165 -6.22 4.52 -19.74
CA VAL A 165 -6.63 5.77 -20.39
C VAL A 165 -5.81 6.03 -21.66
N THR A 166 -4.49 5.84 -21.59
CA THR A 166 -3.56 6.19 -22.67
C THR A 166 -3.09 4.99 -23.49
N ALA A 167 -3.36 3.77 -23.01
CA ALA A 167 -2.80 2.51 -23.52
C ALA A 167 -1.27 2.45 -23.51
N GLU A 168 -0.61 3.37 -22.79
CA GLU A 168 0.83 3.31 -22.59
C GLU A 168 1.21 2.11 -21.72
N LYS A 169 2.41 1.56 -21.97
CA LYS A 169 2.90 0.32 -21.38
C LYS A 169 4.26 0.45 -20.71
N GLY A 170 4.48 -0.35 -19.67
CA GLY A 170 5.76 -0.54 -19.02
C GLY A 170 5.85 -1.96 -18.47
N TRP A 171 7.06 -2.43 -18.14
CA TRP A 171 7.27 -3.79 -17.64
C TRP A 171 8.14 -3.79 -16.39
N VAL A 172 7.81 -4.69 -15.45
CA VAL A 172 8.67 -5.05 -14.32
C VAL A 172 8.80 -6.57 -14.26
N TYR A 173 9.85 -7.05 -13.59
CA TYR A 173 10.20 -8.46 -13.56
C TYR A 173 10.45 -8.87 -12.13
N LEU A 174 9.67 -9.83 -11.64
CA LEU A 174 9.92 -10.49 -10.36
C LEU A 174 10.89 -11.64 -10.62
N LEU A 175 12.10 -11.55 -10.08
CA LEU A 175 13.17 -12.54 -10.26
C LEU A 175 13.57 -13.13 -8.90
N PRO A 176 14.09 -14.36 -8.86
CA PRO A 176 14.67 -14.93 -7.65
C PRO A 176 15.76 -14.04 -7.05
N SER A 177 15.87 -14.01 -5.72
CA SER A 177 16.90 -13.24 -5.03
C SER A 177 18.34 -13.67 -5.37
N THR A 178 18.51 -14.90 -5.89
CA THR A 178 19.77 -15.45 -6.41
C THR A 178 20.20 -14.85 -7.76
N PHE A 179 19.33 -14.11 -8.45
CA PHE A 179 19.66 -13.48 -9.74
C PHE A 179 20.76 -12.43 -9.60
N SER A 180 20.70 -11.61 -8.55
CA SER A 180 21.69 -10.57 -8.27
C SER A 180 21.66 -10.17 -6.79
N GLU A 181 22.82 -9.86 -6.23
CA GLU A 181 22.95 -9.29 -4.88
C GLU A 181 22.53 -7.82 -4.81
N GLU A 182 22.44 -7.12 -5.95
CA GLU A 182 22.00 -5.72 -6.00
C GLU A 182 20.58 -5.57 -5.41
N VAL A 183 20.39 -4.57 -4.57
CA VAL A 183 19.10 -4.16 -4.01
C VAL A 183 18.87 -2.68 -4.31
N SER A 184 17.61 -2.29 -4.42
CA SER A 184 17.28 -0.87 -4.49
C SER A 184 17.60 -0.20 -3.15
N SER A 185 18.32 0.92 -3.18
CA SER A 185 18.53 1.77 -2.01
C SER A 185 17.47 2.87 -1.87
N THR A 186 16.51 2.91 -2.79
CA THR A 186 15.45 3.91 -2.78
C THR A 186 14.34 3.51 -1.82
N ASP A 187 14.03 4.45 -0.92
CA ASP A 187 12.90 4.42 -0.01
C ASP A 187 12.08 5.70 -0.26
N TYR A 188 10.84 5.53 -0.70
CA TYR A 188 9.98 6.64 -1.13
C TYR A 188 9.31 7.35 0.03
N VAL A 189 9.10 6.67 1.14
CA VAL A 189 8.29 7.17 2.23
C VAL A 189 8.57 6.38 3.49
N SER A 190 8.82 7.09 4.59
CA SER A 190 9.10 6.48 5.88
C SER A 190 8.28 7.12 6.99
N ILE A 191 8.12 6.41 8.10
CA ILE A 191 7.47 6.92 9.31
C ILE A 191 8.43 6.95 10.49
N GLU A 192 8.53 8.11 11.14
CA GLU A 192 9.17 8.25 12.44
C GLU A 192 8.11 8.09 13.53
N GLU A 193 8.17 6.98 14.27
CA GLU A 193 7.16 6.60 15.27
C GLU A 193 7.06 7.63 16.41
N THR A 194 8.20 8.13 16.89
CA THR A 194 8.22 9.03 18.06
C THR A 194 7.55 10.38 17.76
N GLU A 195 7.73 10.87 16.54
CA GLU A 195 7.11 12.11 16.07
C GLU A 195 5.76 11.89 15.40
N LEU A 196 5.38 10.63 15.16
CA LEU A 196 4.25 10.25 14.32
C LEU A 196 4.27 11.01 12.99
N GLN A 197 5.43 11.00 12.33
CA GLN A 197 5.69 11.80 11.15
C GLN A 197 6.00 10.90 9.95
N VAL A 198 5.19 11.01 8.91
CA VAL A 198 5.45 10.41 7.60
C VAL A 198 6.22 11.41 6.74
N THR A 199 7.32 10.97 6.14
CA THR A 199 8.20 11.81 5.31
C THR A 199 8.43 11.14 3.96
N SER A 200 8.26 11.91 2.88
CA SER A 200 8.62 11.50 1.52
C SER A 200 9.55 12.54 0.87
N SER A 201 9.89 12.36 -0.41
CA SER A 201 10.56 13.39 -1.22
C SER A 201 9.73 14.66 -1.41
N ASP A 202 8.40 14.54 -1.35
CA ASP A 202 7.45 15.54 -1.83
C ASP A 202 6.61 16.15 -0.71
N TYR A 203 6.60 15.55 0.47
CA TYR A 203 5.91 16.10 1.64
C TYR A 203 6.47 15.61 2.99
N VAL A 204 6.06 16.33 4.03
CA VAL A 204 6.15 15.94 5.44
C VAL A 204 4.75 16.01 6.02
N PHE A 205 4.30 14.94 6.66
CA PHE A 205 2.96 14.82 7.25
C PHE A 205 3.08 14.33 8.69
N ARG A 206 2.68 15.14 9.68
CA ARG A 206 2.76 14.77 11.10
C ARG A 206 1.39 14.66 11.75
N PHE A 207 1.17 13.55 12.43
CA PHE A 207 -0.03 13.31 13.22
C PHE A 207 0.07 13.94 14.60
N SER A 208 -1.08 14.33 15.14
CA SER A 208 -1.15 14.86 16.50
C SER A 208 -0.93 13.73 17.51
N LYS A 209 0.08 13.87 18.39
CA LYS A 209 0.35 12.87 19.45
C LYS A 209 -0.84 12.64 20.40
N PRO A 210 -1.58 13.68 20.85
CA PRO A 210 -2.79 13.48 21.66
C PRO A 210 -3.94 12.78 20.92
N ALA A 211 -4.00 12.89 19.60
CA ALA A 211 -5.06 12.30 18.79
C ALA A 211 -4.55 11.88 17.40
N PRO A 212 -3.91 10.71 17.24
CA PRO A 212 -3.25 10.28 16.00
C PRO A 212 -4.17 10.04 14.79
N ILE A 213 -5.48 10.16 14.93
CA ILE A 213 -6.44 10.31 13.81
C ILE A 213 -6.34 11.69 13.14
N THR A 214 -5.83 12.68 13.86
CA THR A 214 -5.65 14.06 13.39
C THR A 214 -4.22 14.37 13.01
N PHE A 215 -4.02 15.44 12.24
CA PHE A 215 -2.71 15.95 11.88
C PHE A 215 -2.58 17.44 12.23
N ASP A 216 -1.36 17.82 12.60
CA ASP A 216 -0.98 19.18 12.99
C ASP A 216 0.17 19.74 12.16
N TYR A 217 0.67 18.96 11.20
CA TYR A 217 1.70 19.38 10.27
C TYR A 217 1.47 18.77 8.91
N LEU A 218 1.49 19.63 7.89
CA LEU A 218 1.61 19.21 6.51
C LEU A 218 2.47 20.24 5.81
N ALA A 219 3.59 19.81 5.26
CA ALA A 219 4.45 20.65 4.44
C ALA A 219 4.72 19.97 3.10
N ILE A 220 4.69 20.75 2.03
CA ILE A 220 5.14 20.29 0.71
C ILE A 220 6.65 20.48 0.63
N ARG A 221 7.33 19.49 0.05
CA ARG A 221 8.76 19.55 -0.26
C ARG A 221 8.97 19.81 -1.74
N HIS A 222 10.00 20.59 -2.05
CA HIS A 222 10.43 20.81 -3.42
C HIS A 222 11.96 20.80 -3.46
N ALA A 223 12.54 20.00 -4.36
CA ALA A 223 13.99 19.83 -4.47
C ALA A 223 14.67 19.44 -3.13
N GLY A 224 13.97 18.66 -2.29
CA GLY A 224 14.46 18.21 -0.99
C GLY A 224 14.30 19.23 0.14
N GLU A 225 13.92 20.47 -0.17
CA GLU A 225 13.65 21.51 0.83
C GLU A 225 12.18 21.50 1.24
N GLU A 226 11.93 21.59 2.53
CA GLU A 226 10.58 21.79 3.06
C GLU A 226 10.19 23.26 2.90
N LEU A 227 9.05 23.52 2.27
CA LEU A 227 8.62 24.90 1.99
C LEU A 227 8.08 25.60 3.24
N MET A 228 6.90 25.17 3.69
CA MET A 228 6.29 25.65 4.92
C MET A 228 5.19 24.68 5.36
N ASN A 229 4.89 24.68 6.66
CA ASN A 229 3.66 24.07 7.16
C ASN A 229 2.44 24.83 6.63
N ILE A 230 1.58 24.15 5.89
CA ILE A 230 0.36 24.70 5.28
C ILE A 230 -0.90 24.44 6.11
N VAL A 231 -0.76 23.79 7.28
CA VAL A 231 -1.88 23.42 8.15
C VAL A 231 -1.62 23.94 9.57
N ASP A 232 -2.67 24.47 10.22
CA ASP A 232 -2.65 24.80 11.65
C ASP A 232 -3.02 23.57 12.49
N ARG A 233 -4.23 23.03 12.28
CA ARG A 233 -4.72 21.78 12.88
C ARG A 233 -5.91 21.23 12.11
N MET A 234 -6.06 19.91 12.07
CA MET A 234 -7.35 19.31 11.74
C MET A 234 -8.33 19.44 12.92
N LYS A 235 -9.59 19.76 12.62
CA LYS A 235 -10.68 19.81 13.62
C LYS A 235 -11.74 18.78 13.26
N ILE A 236 -12.17 18.00 14.25
CA ILE A 236 -13.29 17.06 14.11
C ILE A 236 -14.48 17.65 14.85
N ARG A 237 -15.59 17.85 14.12
CA ARG A 237 -16.87 18.26 14.69
C ARG A 237 -17.96 17.46 14.01
N ALA A 238 -18.54 16.54 14.75
CA ALA A 238 -19.64 15.72 14.28
C ALA A 238 -20.88 15.96 15.14
N TRP A 239 -22.05 15.75 14.55
CA TRP A 239 -23.29 15.69 15.30
C TRP A 239 -24.12 14.53 14.79
N SER A 240 -24.91 13.94 15.68
CA SER A 240 -25.81 12.85 15.35
C SER A 240 -27.10 12.92 16.17
N ARG A 241 -28.15 12.24 15.69
CA ARG A 241 -29.39 12.06 16.45
C ARG A 241 -29.52 10.60 16.88
N VAL A 242 -29.43 10.37 18.18
CA VAL A 242 -29.64 9.06 18.78
C VAL A 242 -31.13 8.84 18.97
N LEU A 243 -31.64 7.70 18.47
CA LEU A 243 -33.06 7.35 18.45
C LEU A 243 -33.96 8.42 17.80
N GLY A 244 -33.41 9.26 16.92
CA GLY A 244 -34.12 10.34 16.24
C GLY A 244 -34.51 11.54 17.11
N LEU A 245 -34.24 11.50 18.43
CA LEU A 245 -34.74 12.48 19.40
C LEU A 245 -33.63 13.29 20.07
N ILE A 246 -32.50 12.65 20.38
CA ILE A 246 -31.44 13.28 21.17
C ILE A 246 -30.31 13.68 20.24
N ARG A 247 -30.07 14.98 20.12
CA ARG A 247 -28.89 15.50 19.44
C ARG A 247 -27.67 15.31 20.34
N VAL A 248 -26.65 14.69 19.78
CA VAL A 248 -25.32 14.59 20.36
C VAL A 248 -24.38 15.34 19.43
N ASP A 249 -23.57 16.21 20.01
CA ASP A 249 -22.45 16.84 19.35
C ASP A 249 -21.18 16.17 19.89
N VAL A 250 -20.23 15.90 19.02
CA VAL A 250 -18.96 15.24 19.31
C VAL A 250 -17.87 16.12 18.74
N ASP A 251 -16.88 16.45 19.55
CA ASP A 251 -15.69 17.16 19.11
C ASP A 251 -14.41 16.42 19.50
N GLU A 252 -13.26 17.10 19.37
CA GLU A 252 -11.96 16.50 19.64
C GLU A 252 -11.77 16.12 21.13
N GLU A 253 -12.52 16.69 22.07
CA GLU A 253 -12.43 16.36 23.50
C GLU A 253 -13.13 15.03 23.83
N ASP A 254 -14.10 14.63 23.01
CA ASP A 254 -14.86 13.38 23.15
C ASP A 254 -14.16 12.18 22.47
N LEU A 255 -12.93 12.38 21.98
CA LEU A 255 -12.20 11.43 21.12
C LEU A 255 -10.88 10.99 21.76
N GLU A 256 -10.76 9.70 22.02
CA GLU A 256 -9.47 9.05 22.26
C GLU A 256 -8.98 8.39 20.97
N SER A 257 -7.72 8.60 20.63
CA SER A 257 -7.11 8.00 19.44
C SER A 257 -5.74 7.43 19.78
N GLU A 258 -5.44 6.27 19.22
CA GLU A 258 -4.18 5.57 19.41
C GLU A 258 -3.67 5.06 18.06
N LEU A 259 -2.35 5.19 17.80
CA LEU A 259 -1.71 4.40 16.76
C LEU A 259 -1.67 2.94 17.24
N ARG A 260 -2.20 2.03 16.42
CA ARG A 260 -2.32 0.62 16.75
C ARG A 260 -1.34 -0.26 16.02
N GLY A 261 -0.99 0.09 14.80
CA GLY A 261 0.03 -0.61 14.06
C GLY A 261 0.42 0.15 12.81
N TYR A 262 1.60 -0.18 12.29
CA TYR A 262 2.05 0.33 11.00
C TYR A 262 2.97 -0.66 10.29
N ILE A 263 3.02 -0.52 8.97
CA ILE A 263 3.99 -1.11 8.05
C ILE A 263 4.79 0.05 7.49
N ASP A 264 6.11 -0.03 7.60
CA ASP A 264 7.06 0.91 7.03
C ASP A 264 7.84 0.20 5.92
N GLY A 265 7.48 0.45 4.66
CA GLY A 265 8.07 -0.19 3.49
C GLY A 265 8.52 0.85 2.46
N PRO A 266 9.44 0.49 1.56
CA PRO A 266 10.11 1.45 0.66
C PRO A 266 9.18 2.09 -0.38
N VAL A 267 7.94 1.64 -0.51
CA VAL A 267 6.95 2.15 -1.47
C VAL A 267 5.81 2.89 -0.77
N ARG A 268 5.35 2.35 0.35
CA ARG A 268 4.28 2.94 1.15
C ARG A 268 4.42 2.65 2.64
N VAL A 269 3.97 3.63 3.42
CA VAL A 269 3.64 3.45 4.84
C VAL A 269 2.15 3.15 4.96
N ILE A 270 1.79 2.08 5.65
CA ILE A 270 0.40 1.81 6.04
C ILE A 270 0.31 1.97 7.55
N ARG A 271 -0.68 2.71 8.04
CA ARG A 271 -0.91 2.84 9.49
C ARG A 271 -2.36 2.60 9.85
N ARG A 272 -2.58 2.09 11.05
CA ARG A 272 -3.90 1.96 11.67
C ARG A 272 -3.98 2.78 12.93
N SER A 273 -5.01 3.61 13.04
CA SER A 273 -5.41 4.25 14.28
C SER A 273 -6.71 3.66 14.80
N ARG A 274 -6.84 3.53 16.11
CA ARG A 274 -8.10 3.18 16.77
C ARG A 274 -8.64 4.38 17.50
N ASN A 275 -9.90 4.66 17.20
CA ASN A 275 -10.57 5.89 17.55
C ASN A 275 -11.81 5.54 18.36
N THR A 276 -11.89 6.10 19.55
CA THR A 276 -12.84 5.76 20.59
C THR A 276 -13.60 7.04 20.95
N TYR A 277 -14.89 7.07 20.61
CA TYR A 277 -15.76 8.22 20.83
C TYR A 277 -16.62 8.02 22.08
N HIS A 278 -16.47 8.93 23.03
CA HIS A 278 -17.16 8.91 24.31
C HIS A 278 -18.46 9.70 24.24
N ILE A 279 -19.52 9.05 23.77
CA ILE A 279 -20.83 9.67 23.67
C ILE A 279 -21.64 9.34 24.93
N ALA A 280 -21.98 10.35 25.74
CA ALA A 280 -22.61 10.17 27.05
C ALA A 280 -23.84 9.23 27.11
N ILE A 281 -24.57 9.07 26.00
CA ILE A 281 -25.81 8.26 25.91
C ILE A 281 -25.67 6.97 25.07
N ILE A 282 -24.52 6.69 24.47
CA ILE A 282 -24.26 5.49 23.66
C ILE A 282 -23.06 4.74 24.27
N PRO A 283 -23.07 3.40 24.32
CA PRO A 283 -21.83 2.67 24.58
C PRO A 283 -20.74 3.16 23.62
N THR A 284 -19.55 3.44 24.16
CA THR A 284 -18.39 3.94 23.44
C THR A 284 -18.29 3.38 22.01
N LEU A 285 -18.31 4.28 21.02
CA LEU A 285 -18.17 3.91 19.62
C LEU A 285 -16.69 3.77 19.31
N ARG A 286 -16.28 2.61 18.78
CA ARG A 286 -14.92 2.37 18.35
C ARG A 286 -14.88 2.21 16.83
N THR A 287 -13.95 2.90 16.20
CA THR A 287 -13.66 2.80 14.76
C THR A 287 -12.15 2.62 14.58
N ASP A 288 -11.76 1.77 13.65
CA ASP A 288 -10.38 1.71 13.20
C ASP A 288 -10.28 2.45 11.85
N LEU A 289 -9.23 3.25 11.68
CA LEU A 289 -8.93 3.96 10.44
C LEU A 289 -7.56 3.50 9.95
N GLU A 290 -7.54 2.95 8.74
CA GLU A 290 -6.31 2.59 8.03
C GLU A 290 -6.03 3.64 6.94
N ALA A 291 -4.77 4.03 6.82
CA ALA A 291 -4.33 5.00 5.82
C ALA A 291 -2.99 4.56 5.23
N ALA A 292 -2.88 4.67 3.91
CA ALA A 292 -1.65 4.39 3.15
C ALA A 292 -1.06 5.71 2.61
N PHE A 293 0.26 5.84 2.72
CA PHE A 293 1.03 7.01 2.31
C PHE A 293 2.07 6.57 1.29
N TYR A 294 2.12 7.26 0.15
CA TYR A 294 3.05 7.01 -0.96
C TYR A 294 3.90 8.26 -1.21
N ARG A 295 4.87 8.20 -2.13
CA ARG A 295 5.40 9.43 -2.76
C ARG A 295 4.30 10.19 -3.52
N SER A 296 4.45 11.51 -3.64
CA SER A 296 3.47 12.39 -4.31
C SER A 296 4.06 13.09 -5.53
#